data_AF-A0A2N8MKW5-F1
#
_entry.id   AF-A0A2N8MKW5-F1
#
_cell.length_a   1.000
_cell.length_b   1.000
_cell.length_c   1.000
_cell.angle_alpha   90.00
_cell.angle_beta   90.00
_cell.angle_gamma   90.00
#
_symmetry.space_group_name_H-M   'P 1'
#
loop_
_entity.id
_entity.type
_entity.pdbx_description
1 polymer ?
#
loop_
_entity_poly.entity_id
_entity_poly.type
_entity_poly.pdbx_seq_one_letter_code
_entity_poly.pdbx_strand_id
1 'polypeptide(L)'
;MGHKFSLVLSREITEEESVTLKELGFGNATFGTDSLPTNADIQVTKVDFDENVSPTLAEAIEAALAAVKKVPDLTVPGLSVPAVPRQASEGDVIEGETVEAAAGADKA
;
A
#
# COMPACT_ATOMS: atom_id res chain seq x y z
N MET A 1 -10.12 -9.19 4.30
CA MET A 1 -9.42 -7.92 4.57
C MET A 1 -9.18 -7.23 3.23
N GLY A 2 -9.80 -6.06 3.00
CA GLY A 2 -9.41 -5.19 1.89
C GLY A 2 -8.17 -4.39 2.28
N HIS A 3 -7.31 -4.12 1.31
CA HIS A 3 -6.12 -3.28 1.52
C HIS A 3 -6.54 -1.82 1.37
N LYS A 4 -6.26 -1.00 2.38
CA LYS A 4 -6.57 0.43 2.36
C LYS A 4 -5.29 1.22 2.16
N PHE A 5 -5.25 2.10 1.18
CA PHE A 5 -4.14 3.03 0.97
C PHE A 5 -4.59 4.26 0.19
N SER A 6 -3.83 5.33 0.34
CA SER A 6 -4.10 6.60 -0.33
C SER A 6 -2.87 7.06 -1.10
N LEU A 7 -3.08 7.58 -2.30
CA LEU A 7 -2.06 8.15 -3.17
C LEU A 7 -2.37 9.62 -3.40
N VAL A 8 -1.36 10.48 -3.26
CA VAL A 8 -1.44 11.90 -3.58
C VAL A 8 -0.69 12.12 -4.88
N LEU A 9 -1.36 12.71 -5.87
CA LEU A 9 -0.82 13.05 -7.18
C LEU A 9 -0.18 14.44 -7.15
N SER A 10 0.74 14.72 -8.08
CA SER A 10 1.46 16.00 -8.15
C SER A 10 0.61 17.19 -8.59
N ARG A 11 -0.58 16.94 -9.13
CA ARG A 11 -1.52 17.95 -9.60
C ARG A 11 -2.97 17.51 -9.42
N GLU A 12 -3.87 18.47 -9.55
CA GLU A 12 -5.27 18.17 -9.84
C GLU A 12 -5.37 17.55 -11.24
N ILE A 13 -5.96 16.35 -11.31
CA ILE A 13 -6.23 15.67 -12.57
C ILE A 13 -7.66 16.01 -13.00
N THR A 14 -7.88 16.03 -14.30
CA THR A 14 -9.22 16.21 -14.86
C THR A 14 -10.08 14.97 -14.69
N GLU A 15 -11.41 15.11 -14.83
CA GLU A 15 -12.32 13.97 -14.83
C GLU A 15 -11.93 12.92 -15.89
N GLU A 16 -11.48 13.35 -17.07
CA GLU A 16 -11.03 12.47 -18.15
C GLU A 16 -9.79 11.65 -17.76
N GLU A 17 -8.82 12.28 -17.10
CA GLU A 17 -7.66 11.59 -16.54
C GLU A 17 -8.06 10.64 -15.40
N SER A 18 -9.04 11.02 -14.58
CA SER A 18 -9.54 10.16 -13.50
C SER A 18 -10.20 8.89 -14.05
N VAL A 19 -10.97 9.00 -15.14
CA VAL A 19 -11.56 7.86 -15.86
C VAL A 19 -10.46 6.99 -16.44
N THR A 20 -9.47 7.61 -17.10
CA THR A 20 -8.32 6.90 -17.66
C THR A 20 -7.57 6.12 -16.58
N LEU A 21 -7.31 6.72 -15.42
CA LEU A 21 -6.65 6.04 -14.30
C LEU A 21 -7.50 4.87 -13.76
N LYS A 22 -8.83 5.03 -13.66
CA LYS A 22 -9.75 3.94 -13.26
C LYS A 22 -9.63 2.75 -14.20
N GLU A 23 -9.64 2.99 -15.51
CA GLU A 23 -9.48 1.94 -16.52
C GLU A 23 -8.07 1.30 -16.53
N LEU A 24 -7.05 2.07 -16.15
CA LEU A 24 -5.66 1.61 -16.11
C LEU A 24 -5.28 0.80 -14.86
N GLY A 25 -6.18 0.68 -13.88
CA GLY A 25 -5.96 -0.12 -12.68
C GLY A 25 -6.41 0.53 -11.37
N PHE A 26 -6.93 1.76 -11.41
CA PHE A 26 -7.47 2.39 -10.20
C PHE A 26 -8.85 1.83 -9.82
N GLY A 27 -9.53 1.06 -10.68
CA GLY A 27 -10.77 0.35 -10.32
C GLY A 27 -11.86 1.29 -9.77
N ASN A 28 -12.49 0.93 -8.63
CA ASN A 28 -13.40 1.84 -7.94
C ASN A 28 -12.71 2.71 -6.88
N ALA A 29 -11.43 3.07 -7.07
CA ALA A 29 -10.78 4.05 -6.21
C ALA A 29 -11.54 5.39 -6.25
N THR A 30 -11.59 6.02 -5.09
CA THR A 30 -12.28 7.31 -4.89
C THR A 30 -11.28 8.43 -5.13
N PHE A 31 -11.63 9.36 -6.02
CA PHE A 31 -10.83 10.54 -6.30
C PHE A 31 -11.40 11.72 -5.52
N GLY A 32 -10.54 12.41 -4.78
CA GLY A 32 -10.87 13.60 -4.02
C GLY A 32 -9.80 14.67 -4.21
N THR A 33 -10.12 15.88 -3.76
CA THR A 33 -9.19 17.01 -3.73
C THR A 33 -8.55 17.09 -2.34
N ASP A 34 -7.23 17.21 -2.30
CA ASP A 34 -6.44 17.33 -1.07
C ASP A 34 -5.30 18.34 -1.30
N SER A 35 -4.46 18.58 -0.30
CA SER A 35 -3.34 19.52 -0.44
C SER A 35 -2.00 18.80 -0.40
N LEU A 36 -0.96 19.36 -1.02
CA LEU A 36 0.37 18.75 -0.96
C LEU A 36 0.84 18.63 0.51
N PRO A 37 1.45 17.48 0.88
CA PRO A 37 1.97 17.29 2.23
C PRO A 37 3.10 18.28 2.57
N THR A 38 3.76 18.82 1.55
CA THR A 38 4.81 19.84 1.68
C THR A 38 4.26 21.27 1.61
N ASN A 39 3.07 21.49 1.07
CA ASN A 39 2.49 22.82 0.90
C ASN A 39 0.95 22.78 0.80
N ALA A 40 0.27 23.30 1.83
CA ALA A 40 -1.19 23.25 1.94
C ALA A 40 -1.92 24.13 0.91
N ASP A 41 -1.24 25.13 0.34
CA ASP A 41 -1.81 26.06 -0.67
C ASP A 41 -1.94 25.43 -2.07
N ILE A 42 -1.29 24.28 -2.31
CA ILE A 42 -1.31 23.61 -3.61
C ILE A 42 -2.35 22.48 -3.56
N GLN A 43 -3.43 22.66 -4.30
CA GLN A 43 -4.46 21.63 -4.48
C GLN A 43 -3.97 20.53 -5.41
N VAL A 44 -4.17 19.31 -4.97
CA VAL A 44 -3.77 18.09 -5.65
C VAL A 44 -4.87 17.06 -5.58
N THR A 45 -4.78 16.07 -6.46
CA THR A 45 -5.71 14.94 -6.39
C THR A 45 -5.21 13.93 -5.38
N LYS A 46 -6.08 13.54 -4.45
CA LYS A 46 -5.90 12.38 -3.61
C LYS A 46 -6.79 11.26 -4.10
N VAL A 47 -6.23 10.06 -4.12
CA VAL A 47 -6.92 8.85 -4.52
C VAL A 47 -6.90 7.88 -3.37
N ASP A 48 -8.10 7.52 -2.90
CA ASP A 48 -8.32 6.58 -1.82
C ASP A 48 -8.77 5.22 -2.37
N PHE A 49 -7.99 4.19 -2.04
CA PHE A 49 -8.24 2.81 -2.39
C PHE A 49 -8.74 2.10 -1.15
N ASP A 50 -10.01 1.67 -1.16
CA ASP A 50 -10.61 0.88 -0.08
C ASP A 50 -10.99 -0.54 -0.53
N GLU A 51 -10.65 -0.89 -1.78
CA GLU A 51 -11.09 -2.15 -2.39
C GLU A 51 -9.98 -3.20 -2.45
N ASN A 52 -10.42 -4.46 -2.50
CA ASN A 52 -9.57 -5.61 -2.77
C ASN A 52 -9.28 -5.74 -4.28
N VAL A 53 -8.78 -4.65 -4.89
CA VAL A 53 -8.41 -4.60 -6.31
C VAL A 53 -7.20 -5.50 -6.62
N SER A 54 -6.44 -5.90 -5.61
CA SER A 54 -5.33 -6.83 -5.77
C SER A 54 -5.21 -7.74 -4.56
N PRO A 55 -4.74 -8.99 -4.74
CA PRO A 55 -4.60 -9.95 -3.65
C PRO A 55 -3.64 -9.45 -2.57
N THR A 56 -2.68 -8.59 -2.94
CA THR A 56 -1.74 -7.94 -2.01
C THR A 56 -1.75 -6.42 -2.16
N LEU A 57 -1.49 -5.73 -1.05
CA LEU A 57 -1.29 -4.27 -1.03
C LEU A 57 -0.16 -3.83 -1.97
N ALA A 58 0.94 -4.59 -2.02
CA ALA A 58 2.08 -4.28 -2.87
C ALA A 58 1.69 -4.26 -4.35
N GLU A 59 0.97 -5.28 -4.82
CA GLU A 59 0.49 -5.31 -6.20
C GLU A 59 -0.49 -4.18 -6.52
N ALA A 60 -1.37 -3.83 -5.57
CA ALA A 60 -2.28 -2.70 -5.75
C ALA A 60 -1.50 -1.36 -5.89
N ILE A 61 -0.47 -1.16 -5.07
CA ILE A 61 0.39 0.04 -5.13
C ILE A 61 1.20 0.05 -6.44
N GLU A 62 1.78 -1.08 -6.85
CA GLU A 62 2.55 -1.16 -8.08
C GLU A 62 1.69 -0.93 -9.32
N ALA A 63 0.47 -1.49 -9.36
CA ALA A 63 -0.49 -1.24 -10.43
C ALA A 63 -0.88 0.24 -10.50
N ALA A 64 -1.15 0.87 -9.35
CA ALA A 64 -1.47 2.29 -9.28
C ALA A 64 -0.29 3.16 -9.74
N LEU A 65 0.94 2.88 -9.28
CA LEU A 65 2.14 3.60 -9.72
C LEU A 65 2.42 3.41 -11.22
N ALA A 66 2.18 2.20 -11.76
CA ALA A 66 2.33 1.92 -13.18
C ALA A 66 1.30 2.69 -14.02
N ALA A 67 0.07 2.84 -13.54
CA ALA A 67 -0.97 3.63 -14.20
C ALA A 67 -0.64 5.13 -14.18
N VAL A 68 -0.15 5.68 -13.06
CA VAL A 68 0.30 7.09 -12.99
C VAL A 68 1.40 7.37 -14.00
N LYS A 69 2.34 6.44 -14.20
CA LYS A 69 3.40 6.57 -15.21
C LYS A 69 2.90 6.61 -16.66
N LYS A 70 1.67 6.16 -16.93
CA LYS A 70 1.06 6.27 -18.28
C LYS A 70 0.52 7.66 -18.56
N VAL A 71 0.26 8.46 -17.53
CA VAL A 71 -0.15 9.85 -17.69
C VAL A 71 1.11 10.73 -17.71
N PRO A 72 1.43 11.38 -18.82
CA PRO A 72 2.60 12.26 -18.90
C PRO A 72 2.46 13.41 -17.89
N ASP A 73 3.59 13.81 -17.29
CA ASP A 73 3.68 14.84 -16.25
C ASP A 73 2.98 14.53 -14.92
N LEU A 74 2.47 13.31 -14.73
CA LEU A 74 1.87 12.89 -13.47
C LEU A 74 2.89 12.14 -12.60
N THR A 75 3.09 12.63 -11.38
CA THR A 75 3.98 11.99 -10.38
C THR A 75 3.26 11.79 -9.06
N VAL A 76 3.80 10.91 -8.21
CA VAL A 76 3.23 10.60 -6.89
C VAL A 76 4.13 11.19 -5.80
N PRO A 77 3.89 12.44 -5.37
CA PRO A 77 4.63 13.07 -4.28
C PRO A 77 4.35 12.43 -2.91
N GLY A 78 3.19 11.78 -2.74
CA GLY A 78 2.79 11.22 -1.46
C GLY A 78 2.11 9.86 -1.59
N LEU A 79 2.53 8.92 -0.77
CA LEU A 79 1.88 7.63 -0.58
C LEU A 79 1.64 7.43 0.92
N SER A 80 0.39 7.22 1.29
CA SER A 80 -0.02 6.97 2.67
C SER A 80 -0.66 5.61 2.78
N VAL A 81 -0.10 4.77 3.64
CA VAL A 81 -0.66 3.45 3.95
C VAL A 81 -1.03 3.47 5.44
N PRO A 82 -2.32 3.40 5.80
CA PRO A 82 -2.70 3.20 7.20
C PRO A 82 -2.08 1.91 7.71
N ALA A 83 -1.59 1.94 8.95
CA ALA A 83 -1.04 0.75 9.59
C ALA A 83 -2.14 -0.32 9.70
N VAL A 84 -2.09 -1.31 8.80
CA VAL A 84 -2.93 -2.49 8.94
C VAL A 84 -2.36 -3.28 10.13
N PRO A 85 -3.17 -3.62 11.15
CA PRO A 85 -2.70 -4.50 12.20
C PRO A 85 -2.22 -5.78 11.52
N ARG A 86 -0.90 -6.01 11.58
CA ARG A 86 -0.31 -7.28 11.16
C ARG A 86 -0.96 -8.31 12.07
N GLN A 87 -1.91 -9.08 11.52
CA GLN A 87 -2.40 -10.25 12.23
C GLN A 87 -1.13 -11.05 12.50
N ALA A 88 -0.76 -11.17 13.77
CA ALA A 88 0.30 -12.06 14.16
C ALA A 88 -0.11 -13.41 13.60
N SER A 89 0.59 -13.89 12.57
CA SER A 89 0.55 -15.31 12.27
C SER A 89 0.97 -15.97 13.58
N GLU A 90 0.03 -16.63 14.26
CA GLU A 90 0.37 -17.56 15.32
C GLU A 90 1.37 -18.56 14.72
N GLY A 91 2.64 -18.39 15.08
CA GLY A 91 3.71 -19.20 14.54
C GLY A 91 5.00 -18.42 14.29
N ASP A 92 5.54 -17.76 15.32
CA ASP A 92 6.98 -17.78 15.59
C ASP A 92 7.27 -17.13 16.97
N VAL A 93 6.91 -17.81 18.06
CA VAL A 93 7.62 -17.64 19.32
C VAL A 93 7.64 -19.00 20.02
N ILE A 94 8.67 -19.80 19.75
CA ILE A 94 9.16 -20.72 20.78
C ILE A 94 9.99 -19.85 21.71
N GLU A 95 9.33 -19.29 22.71
CA GLU A 95 9.97 -18.59 23.81
C GLU A 95 10.77 -19.63 24.61
N GLY A 96 12.07 -19.72 24.32
CA GLY A 96 13.08 -20.28 25.23
C GLY A 96 12.81 -21.67 25.80
N GLU A 97 12.66 -22.70 24.97
CA GLU A 97 12.98 -24.05 25.44
C GLU A 97 14.51 -24.22 25.38
N THR A 98 15.15 -24.07 26.54
CA THR A 98 16.54 -24.46 26.72
C THR A 98 16.56 -25.98 26.55
N VAL A 99 17.01 -26.47 25.40
CA VAL A 99 17.32 -27.89 25.23
C VAL A 99 18.39 -28.24 26.25
N GLU A 100 17.97 -28.86 27.35
CA GLU A 100 18.87 -29.53 28.28
C GLU A 100 19.57 -30.61 27.46
N ALA A 101 20.84 -30.34 27.13
CA ALA A 101 21.69 -31.27 26.41
C ALA A 101 21.77 -32.55 27.24
N ALA A 102 21.04 -33.58 26.81
CA ALA A 102 21.15 -34.92 27.33
C ALA A 102 22.64 -35.31 27.28
N ALA A 103 23.23 -35.38 28.46
CA ALA A 103 24.61 -35.74 28.67
C ALA A 103 24.88 -37.14 28.10
N GLY A 104 25.94 -37.22 27.31
CA GLY A 104 26.86 -38.35 27.19
C GLY A 104 26.25 -39.75 27.08
N ALA A 105 26.29 -40.29 25.87
CA ALA A 105 26.48 -41.72 25.70
C ALA A 105 27.88 -42.15 26.19
N ASP A 106 27.95 -43.41 26.63
CA ASP A 106 29.13 -44.30 26.69
C ASP A 106 29.89 -44.44 28.04
N LYS A 107 29.59 -45.53 28.78
CA LYS A 107 30.48 -46.71 28.86
C LYS A 107 29.84 -47.88 29.61
N ALA A 108 29.80 -49.05 28.96
CA ALA A 108 29.65 -50.37 29.59
C ALA A 108 31.03 -51.04 29.74
#